data_AF-A0A9Q3DA76-F1
#
_entry.id   AF-A0A9Q3DA76-F1
#
_cell.length_a   1.000
_cell.length_b   1.000
_cell.length_c   1.000
_cell.angle_alpha   90.00
_cell.angle_beta   90.00
_cell.angle_gamma   90.00
#
_symmetry.space_group_name_H-M   'P 1'
#
loop_
_entity.id
_entity.type
_entity.pdbx_description
1 polymer ?
#
loop_
_entity_poly.entity_id
_entity_poly.type
_entity_poly.pdbx_seq_one_letter_code
_entity_poly.pdbx_strand_id
1 'polypeptide(L)'
;MPQDTANKNLCKHTQDAQKFLVTPTKGMAHIHGTATKMTVCIENAQHPLIIESGAHCSIVARNYLNHHLPNWEKQLFPTKEKSFKSASGKMNFIGRIIREIIIPHRKGNIRLNPEFVVLEDAHIQGFLLGTDYQRMYGIDIYNSKNRNITIGTNKEKNFN
;
A
#
# COMPACT_ATOMS: atom_id res chain seq x y z
N MET A 1 -42.75 -23.01 -24.09
CA MET A 1 -42.86 -22.46 -22.73
C MET A 1 -41.45 -22.11 -22.27
N PRO A 2 -41.15 -20.86 -21.88
CA PRO A 2 -39.84 -20.52 -21.34
C PRO A 2 -39.72 -21.10 -19.93
N GLN A 3 -38.63 -21.82 -19.66
CA GLN A 3 -38.30 -22.25 -18.31
C GLN A 3 -37.60 -21.09 -17.58
N ASP A 4 -38.30 -20.49 -16.62
CA ASP A 4 -37.72 -19.64 -15.59
C ASP A 4 -36.86 -20.50 -14.66
N THR A 5 -35.58 -20.66 -14.97
CA THR A 5 -34.59 -21.12 -13.99
C THR A 5 -33.86 -19.92 -13.40
N ALA A 6 -34.59 -19.07 -12.69
CA ALA A 6 -33.99 -18.12 -11.76
C ALA A 6 -33.30 -18.90 -10.64
N ASN A 7 -31.98 -18.77 -10.59
CA ASN A 7 -31.04 -19.49 -9.73
C ASN A 7 -31.32 -19.22 -8.23
N LYS A 8 -32.32 -19.90 -7.65
CA LYS A 8 -32.88 -19.64 -6.30
C LYS A 8 -32.06 -20.20 -5.12
N ASN A 9 -30.79 -20.54 -5.29
CA ASN A 9 -30.02 -21.21 -4.23
C ASN A 9 -28.62 -20.60 -3.95
N LEU A 10 -28.37 -19.32 -4.21
CA LEU A 10 -27.02 -18.76 -3.98
C LEU A 10 -26.65 -18.47 -2.51
N CYS A 11 -27.59 -18.53 -1.56
CA CYS A 11 -27.36 -18.13 -0.16
C CYS A 11 -27.96 -19.11 0.86
N LYS A 12 -27.77 -20.42 0.70
CA LYS A 12 -28.03 -21.39 1.78
C LYS A 12 -26.70 -21.64 2.51
N HIS A 13 -26.72 -21.54 3.84
CA HIS A 13 -25.55 -21.55 4.74
C HIS A 13 -24.76 -20.22 4.85
N THR A 14 -25.47 -19.12 5.10
CA THR A 14 -24.85 -17.88 5.55
C THR A 14 -24.53 -17.97 7.04
N GLN A 15 -23.27 -17.81 7.43
CA GLN A 15 -22.85 -17.60 8.80
C GLN A 15 -22.44 -16.14 8.97
N ASP A 16 -22.81 -15.52 10.09
CA ASP A 16 -22.33 -14.19 10.42
C ASP A 16 -20.80 -14.20 10.56
N ALA A 17 -20.15 -13.20 9.97
CA ALA A 17 -18.73 -12.99 10.20
C ALA A 17 -18.48 -12.82 11.71
N GLN A 18 -17.59 -13.64 12.28
CA GLN A 18 -17.20 -13.48 13.67
C GLN A 18 -16.42 -12.17 13.81
N LYS A 19 -17.00 -11.20 14.53
CA LYS A 19 -16.31 -9.96 14.88
C LYS A 19 -15.20 -10.27 15.87
N PHE A 20 -13.98 -9.85 15.56
CA PHE A 20 -12.95 -9.70 16.59
C PHE A 20 -13.47 -8.71 17.65
N LEU A 21 -13.23 -9.01 18.92
CA LEU A 21 -13.81 -8.49 20.19
C LEU A 21 -14.12 -6.99 20.37
N VAL A 22 -13.84 -6.11 19.40
CA VAL A 22 -14.15 -4.69 19.48
C VAL A 22 -15.36 -4.40 18.60
N THR A 23 -16.56 -4.43 19.20
CA THR A 23 -17.74 -3.86 18.53
C THR A 23 -17.69 -2.34 18.75
N PRO A 24 -17.49 -1.52 17.69
CA PRO A 24 -17.54 -0.08 17.83
C PRO A 24 -18.92 0.33 18.33
N THR A 25 -18.99 1.42 19.08
CA THR A 25 -20.27 2.12 19.29
C THR A 25 -20.94 2.37 17.93
N LYS A 26 -22.27 2.25 17.85
CA LYS A 26 -23.02 2.47 16.60
C LYS A 26 -22.59 3.80 15.95
N GLY A 27 -22.19 3.75 14.67
CA GLY A 27 -21.69 4.90 13.93
C GLY A 27 -20.19 5.19 14.07
N MET A 28 -19.49 4.55 15.03
CA MET A 28 -18.09 4.81 15.36
C MET A 28 -17.12 3.80 14.73
N ALA A 29 -17.54 2.98 13.76
CA ALA A 29 -16.62 2.03 13.12
C ALA A 29 -15.41 2.71 12.46
N HIS A 30 -15.60 3.93 11.95
CA HIS A 30 -14.56 4.68 11.24
C HIS A 30 -13.35 5.06 12.13
N ILE A 31 -13.51 5.18 13.46
CA ILE A 31 -12.40 5.52 14.36
C ILE A 31 -11.47 4.34 14.68
N HIS A 32 -11.89 3.10 14.35
CA HIS A 32 -11.06 1.91 14.54
C HIS A 32 -10.11 1.65 13.36
N GLY A 33 -10.32 2.34 12.23
CA GLY A 33 -9.44 2.28 11.08
C GLY A 33 -8.12 3.00 11.35
N THR A 34 -7.01 2.29 11.22
CA THR A 34 -5.66 2.88 11.24
C THR A 34 -5.01 2.74 9.86
N ALA A 35 -3.97 3.53 9.58
CA ALA A 35 -3.15 3.37 8.38
C ALA A 35 -2.13 2.24 8.57
N THR A 36 -1.82 1.49 7.51
CA THR A 36 -0.81 0.43 7.58
C THR A 36 0.55 1.09 7.47
N LYS A 37 1.24 1.23 8.59
CA LYS A 37 2.52 1.93 8.66
C LYS A 37 3.57 1.04 9.31
N MET A 38 4.78 1.10 8.79
CA MET A 38 5.95 0.48 9.40
C MET A 38 7.16 1.42 9.28
N THR A 39 8.20 1.12 10.04
CA THR A 39 9.48 1.82 9.93
C THR A 39 10.42 1.00 9.06
N VAL A 40 11.05 1.65 8.09
CA VAL A 40 12.04 1.07 7.19
C VAL A 40 13.32 1.87 7.23
N CYS A 41 14.41 1.29 6.77
CA CYS A 41 15.69 1.95 6.61
C CYS A 41 15.92 2.27 5.13
N ILE A 42 16.23 3.53 4.83
CA ILE A 42 16.60 4.05 3.51
C ILE A 42 17.81 4.95 3.73
N GLU A 43 18.89 4.77 2.95
CA GLU A 43 20.14 5.53 3.10
C GLU A 43 20.66 5.58 4.56
N ASN A 44 20.54 4.46 5.28
CA ASN A 44 20.92 4.30 6.71
C ASN A 44 20.08 5.13 7.71
N ALA A 45 18.99 5.75 7.28
CA ALA A 45 18.06 6.49 8.13
C ALA A 45 16.70 5.79 8.22
N GLN A 46 16.00 5.98 9.35
CA GLN A 46 14.67 5.44 9.55
C GLN A 46 13.60 6.34 8.93
N HIS A 47 12.70 5.74 8.16
CA HIS A 47 11.59 6.44 7.52
C HIS A 47 10.27 5.68 7.70
N PRO A 48 9.13 6.40 7.81
CA PRO A 48 7.83 5.78 7.71
C PRO A 48 7.57 5.26 6.30
N LEU A 49 7.07 4.03 6.24
CA LEU A 49 6.54 3.40 5.05
C LEU A 49 5.05 3.10 5.26
N ILE A 50 4.21 3.66 4.40
CA ILE A 50 2.78 3.41 4.35
C ILE A 50 2.51 2.34 3.29
N ILE A 51 1.72 1.33 3.63
CA ILE A 51 1.25 0.32 2.68
C ILE A 51 -0.23 0.58 2.40
N GLU A 52 -0.55 1.01 1.19
CA GLU A 52 -1.87 1.52 0.84
C GLU A 52 -2.45 0.77 -0.37
N SER A 53 -3.45 -0.08 -0.13
CA SER A 53 -4.13 -0.82 -1.18
C SER A 53 -5.00 0.05 -2.08
N GLY A 54 -5.39 1.25 -1.63
CA GLY A 54 -6.12 2.24 -2.41
C GLY A 54 -5.25 3.02 -3.41
N ALA A 55 -3.92 2.87 -3.34
CA ALA A 55 -3.00 3.52 -4.27
C ALA A 55 -2.60 2.57 -5.40
N HIS A 56 -2.81 2.99 -6.64
CA HIS A 56 -2.39 2.22 -7.81
C HIS A 56 -0.85 2.09 -7.90
N CYS A 57 -0.14 3.16 -7.55
CA CYS A 57 1.31 3.23 -7.65
C CYS A 57 1.94 3.69 -6.34
N SER A 58 3.21 3.35 -6.18
CA SER A 58 4.05 3.77 -5.08
C SER A 58 4.51 5.20 -5.28
N ILE A 59 4.32 6.04 -4.27
CA ILE A 59 4.56 7.48 -4.36
C ILE A 59 5.36 8.00 -3.17
N VAL A 60 5.94 9.17 -3.35
CA VAL A 60 6.55 9.96 -2.27
C VAL A 60 6.31 11.45 -2.53
N ALA A 61 6.09 12.22 -1.47
CA ALA A 61 5.87 13.65 -1.57
C ALA A 61 7.21 14.40 -1.72
N ARG A 62 7.26 15.41 -2.60
CA ARG A 62 8.44 16.29 -2.76
C ARG A 62 8.87 16.90 -1.43
N ASN A 63 7.91 17.44 -0.68
CA ASN A 63 8.19 18.05 0.61
C ASN A 63 8.84 17.07 1.59
N TYR A 64 8.41 15.81 1.59
CA TYR A 64 9.03 14.79 2.44
C TYR A 64 10.49 14.53 2.01
N LEU A 65 10.74 14.39 0.70
CA LEU A 65 12.11 14.22 0.19
C LEU A 65 13.02 15.41 0.52
N ASN A 66 12.53 16.65 0.37
CA ASN A 66 13.29 17.87 0.67
C ASN A 66 13.81 17.91 2.11
N HIS A 67 13.03 17.40 3.07
CA HIS A 67 13.41 17.39 4.48
C HIS A 67 14.32 16.22 4.87
N HIS A 68 14.19 15.08 4.19
CA HIS A 68 14.76 13.82 4.67
C HIS A 68 15.85 13.22 3.77
N LEU A 69 15.90 13.59 2.48
CA LEU A 69 16.85 13.04 1.52
C LEU A 69 17.46 14.16 0.68
N PRO A 70 18.45 14.90 1.22
CA PRO A 70 19.08 16.00 0.49
C PRO A 70 19.72 15.48 -0.81
N ASN A 71 19.53 16.21 -1.91
CA ASN A 71 19.97 15.84 -3.27
C ASN A 71 19.15 14.74 -3.98
N TRP A 72 17.97 14.37 -3.50
CA TRP A 72 17.10 13.41 -4.19
C TRP A 72 16.83 13.80 -5.66
N GLU A 73 16.77 15.11 -5.97
CA GLU A 73 16.54 15.65 -7.31
C GLU A 73 17.61 15.21 -8.33
N LYS A 74 18.86 14.96 -7.89
CA LYS A 74 19.94 14.46 -8.76
C LYS A 74 19.72 13.02 -9.23
N GLN A 75 18.80 12.31 -8.58
CA GLN A 75 18.46 10.91 -8.84
C GLN A 75 17.10 10.79 -9.53
N LEU A 76 16.52 11.91 -9.97
CA LEU A 76 15.25 11.95 -10.65
C LEU A 76 15.39 11.38 -12.07
N PHE A 77 14.55 10.41 -12.39
CA PHE A 77 14.38 9.93 -13.76
C PHE A 77 13.27 10.74 -14.43
N PRO A 78 13.57 11.49 -15.52
CA PRO A 78 12.54 12.11 -16.33
C PRO A 78 11.79 11.03 -17.11
N THR A 79 10.46 11.04 -17.05
CA THR A 79 9.62 10.13 -17.83
C THR A 79 8.48 10.90 -18.47
N LYS A 80 8.02 10.40 -19.62
CA LYS A 80 6.91 10.98 -20.41
C LYS A 80 5.53 10.59 -19.86
N GLU A 81 5.45 10.15 -18.62
CA GLU A 81 4.25 9.47 -18.13
C GLU A 81 3.10 10.42 -17.74
N LYS A 82 1.92 9.79 -17.77
CA LYS A 82 0.59 10.38 -17.80
C LYS A 82 0.15 10.89 -16.42
N SER A 83 -0.77 11.83 -16.45
CA SER A 83 -1.37 12.48 -15.28
C SER A 83 -1.75 11.52 -14.17
N PHE A 84 -1.31 11.83 -12.95
CA PHE A 84 -1.70 11.13 -11.74
C PHE A 84 -2.98 11.76 -11.16
N LYS A 85 -3.78 10.96 -10.47
CA LYS A 85 -5.00 11.41 -9.79
C LYS A 85 -5.04 10.87 -8.38
N SER A 86 -5.50 11.70 -7.45
CA SER A 86 -5.92 11.33 -6.10
C SER A 86 -7.45 11.39 -6.01
N ALA A 87 -7.99 11.07 -4.84
CA ALA A 87 -9.42 11.28 -4.55
C ALA A 87 -9.83 12.76 -4.68
N SER A 88 -8.89 13.70 -4.55
CA SER A 88 -9.14 15.14 -4.57
C SER A 88 -8.91 15.79 -5.94
N GLY A 89 -8.44 15.04 -6.94
CA GLY A 89 -8.25 15.55 -8.29
C GLY A 89 -6.92 15.15 -8.92
N LYS A 90 -6.46 15.96 -9.89
CA LYS A 90 -5.20 15.74 -10.59
C LYS A 90 -4.02 16.08 -9.67
N MET A 91 -2.96 15.27 -9.74
CA MET A 91 -1.72 15.47 -9.00
C MET A 91 -0.61 15.99 -9.94
N ASN A 92 0.30 16.78 -9.39
CA ASN A 92 1.44 17.35 -10.08
C ASN A 92 2.65 16.42 -9.99
N PHE A 93 2.96 15.78 -11.12
CA PHE A 93 4.08 14.84 -11.26
C PHE A 93 5.40 15.56 -11.54
N ILE A 94 6.46 15.17 -10.84
CA ILE A 94 7.81 15.72 -11.01
C ILE A 94 8.70 14.76 -11.80
N GLY A 95 8.68 13.49 -11.41
CA GLY A 95 9.58 12.46 -11.93
C GLY A 95 9.51 11.22 -11.05
N ARG A 96 10.46 10.30 -11.25
CA ARG A 96 10.54 9.09 -10.43
C ARG A 96 11.90 8.96 -9.77
N ILE A 97 11.94 8.25 -8.66
CA ILE A 97 13.18 7.86 -7.98
C ILE A 97 13.12 6.39 -7.61
N ILE A 98 14.24 5.69 -7.66
CA ILE A 98 14.36 4.32 -7.12
C ILE A 98 15.00 4.40 -5.75
N ARG A 99 14.46 3.70 -4.76
CA ARG A 99 15.03 3.65 -3.41
C ARG A 99 15.13 2.23 -2.91
N GLU A 100 16.32 1.87 -2.44
CA GLU A 100 16.49 0.66 -1.64
C GLU A 100 15.78 0.88 -0.30
N ILE A 101 14.82 0.01 -0.01
CA ILE A 101 14.11 -0.05 1.25
C ILE A 101 14.55 -1.31 1.99
N ILE A 102 15.10 -1.13 3.18
CA ILE A 102 15.43 -2.22 4.09
C ILE A 102 14.37 -2.30 5.19
N ILE A 103 13.67 -3.42 5.24
CA ILE A 103 12.71 -3.75 6.27
C ILE A 103 13.41 -4.58 7.34
N PRO A 104 13.55 -4.07 8.58
CA PRO A 104 14.15 -4.82 9.67
C PRO A 104 13.29 -6.02 10.02
N HIS A 105 13.90 -7.22 10.09
CA HIS A 105 13.20 -8.43 10.48
C HIS A 105 14.10 -9.36 11.29
N ARG A 106 13.52 -10.03 12.29
CA ARG A 106 14.28 -10.79 13.31
C ARG A 106 15.12 -11.93 12.74
N LYS A 107 14.73 -12.50 11.59
CA LYS A 107 15.44 -13.60 10.91
C LYS A 107 16.41 -13.13 9.82
N GLY A 108 16.64 -11.82 9.72
CA GLY A 108 17.36 -11.20 8.62
C GLY A 108 16.49 -10.15 7.94
N ASN A 109 17.13 -9.05 7.56
CA ASN A 109 16.45 -7.92 6.94
C ASN A 109 15.96 -8.26 5.53
N ILE A 110 14.85 -7.66 5.12
CA ILE A 110 14.27 -7.82 3.79
C ILE A 110 14.57 -6.56 2.98
N ARG A 111 15.03 -6.72 1.75
CA ARG A 111 15.36 -5.62 0.83
C ARG A 111 14.36 -5.56 -0.31
N LEU A 112 13.82 -4.36 -0.57
CA LEU A 112 13.00 -4.03 -1.74
C LEU A 112 13.68 -2.88 -2.51
N ASN A 113 13.48 -2.81 -3.83
CA ASN A 113 13.98 -1.71 -4.66
C ASN A 113 12.84 -1.01 -5.44
N PRO A 114 11.85 -0.43 -4.75
CA PRO A 114 10.75 0.24 -5.39
C PRO A 114 11.14 1.53 -6.12
N GLU A 115 10.47 1.76 -7.24
CA GLU A 115 10.33 3.03 -7.94
C GLU A 115 9.18 3.80 -7.30
N PHE A 116 9.45 5.04 -6.92
CA PHE A 116 8.46 5.97 -6.39
C PHE A 116 8.21 7.10 -7.38
N VAL A 117 6.94 7.33 -7.66
CA VAL A 117 6.46 8.53 -8.32
C VAL A 117 6.57 9.70 -7.34
N VAL A 118 7.31 10.73 -7.73
CA VAL A 118 7.44 11.94 -6.93
C VAL A 118 6.34 12.93 -7.31
N LEU A 119 5.54 13.31 -6.32
CA LEU A 119 4.43 14.24 -6.46
C LEU A 119 4.69 15.54 -5.69
N GLU A 120 4.43 16.68 -6.32
CA GLU A 120 4.58 18.01 -5.71
C GLU A 120 3.56 18.26 -4.60
N ASP A 121 2.31 17.89 -4.87
CA ASP A 121 1.11 18.22 -4.10
C ASP A 121 0.62 17.07 -3.21
N ALA A 122 1.42 16.01 -3.03
CA ALA A 122 1.09 14.94 -2.10
C ALA A 122 1.32 15.35 -0.64
N HIS A 123 0.34 15.07 0.22
CA HIS A 123 0.41 15.35 1.67
C HIS A 123 0.75 14.08 2.47
N ILE A 124 1.84 13.40 2.11
CA ILE A 124 2.26 12.16 2.75
C ILE A 124 3.55 12.37 3.53
N GLN A 125 3.57 11.90 4.78
CA GLN A 125 4.71 11.96 5.68
C GLN A 125 5.44 10.61 5.71
N GLY A 126 6.11 10.28 4.61
CA GLY A 126 6.78 9.01 4.42
C GLY A 126 6.79 8.57 2.96
N PHE A 127 7.25 7.34 2.75
CA PHE A 127 7.07 6.63 1.49
C PHE A 127 5.73 5.90 1.49
N LEU A 128 5.07 5.79 0.33
CA LEU A 128 3.86 5.00 0.17
C LEU A 128 4.12 3.89 -0.84
N LEU A 129 3.98 2.63 -0.42
CA LEU A 129 3.94 1.46 -1.29
C LEU A 129 2.50 1.17 -1.71
N GLY A 130 2.24 1.37 -3.00
CA GLY A 130 0.97 1.08 -3.64
C GLY A 130 0.82 -0.38 -4.04
N THR A 131 -0.26 -0.65 -4.76
CA THR A 131 -0.59 -2.00 -5.22
C THR A 131 0.36 -2.54 -6.29
N ASP A 132 1.06 -1.66 -7.02
CA ASP A 132 2.15 -2.00 -7.94
C ASP A 132 3.20 -2.90 -7.28
N TYR A 133 3.73 -2.48 -6.13
CA TYR A 133 4.78 -3.21 -5.42
C TYR A 133 4.23 -4.21 -4.40
N GLN A 134 3.01 -4.00 -3.87
CA GLN A 134 2.35 -5.04 -3.07
C GLN A 134 2.15 -6.32 -3.89
N ARG A 135 1.71 -6.21 -5.15
CA ARG A 135 1.57 -7.36 -6.03
C ARG A 135 2.91 -7.95 -6.43
N MET A 136 3.89 -7.11 -6.77
CA MET A 136 5.22 -7.55 -7.20
C MET A 136 5.95 -8.36 -6.12
N TYR A 137 5.84 -7.94 -4.85
CA TYR A 137 6.53 -8.58 -3.73
C TYR A 137 5.65 -9.50 -2.88
N GLY A 138 4.39 -9.72 -3.26
CA GLY A 138 3.44 -10.55 -2.51
C GLY A 138 3.23 -10.03 -1.09
N ILE A 139 2.95 -8.73 -0.96
CA ILE A 139 2.73 -8.08 0.33
C ILE A 139 1.24 -8.17 0.68
N ASP A 140 0.92 -8.91 1.74
CA ASP A 140 -0.44 -9.02 2.26
C ASP A 140 -0.55 -8.30 3.62
N ILE A 141 -1.68 -7.63 3.84
CA ILE A 141 -2.01 -6.94 5.09
C ILE A 141 -3.12 -7.72 5.79
N TYR A 142 -2.82 -8.26 6.98
CA TYR A 142 -3.78 -8.98 7.79
C TYR A 142 -4.26 -8.12 8.96
N ASN A 143 -5.55 -7.81 8.95
CA ASN A 143 -6.22 -7.07 10.02
C ASN A 143 -6.81 -8.06 11.04
N SER A 144 -6.22 -8.10 12.23
CA SER A 144 -6.69 -8.91 13.38
C SER A 144 -6.83 -8.03 14.62
N LYS A 145 -6.49 -8.51 15.82
CA LYS A 145 -6.28 -7.63 17.00
C LYS A 145 -5.18 -6.59 16.75
N ASN A 146 -4.15 -6.99 16.00
CA ASN A 146 -3.07 -6.13 15.50
C ASN A 146 -3.02 -6.19 13.97
N ARG A 147 -2.38 -5.19 13.36
CA ARG A 147 -2.09 -5.22 11.92
C ARG A 147 -0.76 -5.91 11.68
N ASN A 148 -0.80 -6.99 10.90
CA ASN A 148 0.39 -7.76 10.52
C ASN A 148 0.61 -7.62 9.01
N ILE A 149 1.87 -7.65 8.59
CA ILE A 149 2.29 -7.58 7.19
C ILE A 149 3.12 -8.82 6.88
N THR A 150 2.87 -9.46 5.75
CA THR A 150 3.72 -10.52 5.20
C THR A 150 4.38 -10.03 3.90
N ILE A 151 5.59 -10.50 3.61
CA ILE A 151 6.40 -10.06 2.46
C ILE A 151 7.10 -11.30 1.87
N GLY A 152 6.76 -11.68 0.64
CA GLY A 152 7.24 -12.90 -0.05
C GLY A 152 6.86 -14.23 0.64
N THR A 153 7.08 -15.44 0.08
CA THR A 153 7.35 -15.95 -1.29
C THR A 153 7.23 -17.49 -1.21
N ASN A 154 6.08 -18.07 -1.57
CA ASN A 154 5.85 -19.47 -2.00
C ASN A 154 4.34 -19.71 -2.14
N LYS A 155 3.72 -19.18 -3.20
CA LYS A 155 2.46 -19.72 -3.69
C LYS A 155 2.59 -19.87 -5.18
N GLU A 156 3.08 -21.03 -5.62
CA GLU A 156 2.56 -21.56 -6.87
C GLU A 156 1.04 -21.59 -6.72
N LYS A 157 0.35 -20.77 -7.49
CA LYS A 157 -1.00 -21.09 -7.97
C LYS A 157 -1.07 -20.66 -9.41
N ASN A 158 -0.54 -21.53 -10.27
CA ASN A 158 -1.13 -21.76 -11.58
C ASN A 158 -2.60 -22.11 -11.32
N PHE A 159 -3.51 -21.23 -11.71
CA PHE A 159 -4.86 -21.66 -12.05
C PHE A 159 -4.90 -21.66 -13.57
N ASN A 160 -4.86 -22.87 -14.13
CA ASN A 160 -5.26 -23.12 -15.51
C ASN A 160 -6.72 -22.70 -15.71
#